data_AF-A0A2I1GU17-F1
#
_entry.id   AF-A0A2I1GU17-F1
#
_cell.length_a   1.000
_cell.length_b   1.000
_cell.length_c   1.000
_cell.angle_alpha   90.00
_cell.angle_beta   90.00
_cell.angle_gamma   90.00
#
_symmetry.space_group_name_H-M   'P 1'
#
loop_
_entity.id
_entity.type
_entity.pdbx_description
1 polymer ?
#
loop_
_entity_poly.entity_id
_entity_poly.type
_entity_poly.pdbx_seq_one_letter_code
_entity_poly.pdbx_strand_id
1 'polypeptide(L)'
;MATTAAPTLFPPYKIKDRGIFLDGALHLNNPTIAAYEKAIQYNAAKEKISVLSLGTGSYVPDPLNPDLYRGSLFWARNLHKVILPQQEGNADSLMYSLLGNRYQRWQVWLEEPIELDDCESISYLLELGHQYIEELDSSDDNPINKLVESFEKGFANKVL
;
A
#
# COMPACT_ATOMS: atom_id res chain seq x y z
N MET A 1 -7.06 16.56 -3.62
CA MET A 1 -7.37 17.29 -2.38
C MET A 1 -8.20 16.44 -1.41
N ALA A 2 -9.38 15.91 -1.78
CA ALA A 2 -10.19 15.10 -0.86
C ALA A 2 -9.45 13.89 -0.28
N THR A 3 -8.86 13.05 -1.14
CA THR A 3 -8.21 11.79 -0.73
C THR A 3 -6.94 11.96 0.09
N THR A 4 -6.39 13.18 0.19
CA THR A 4 -5.13 13.50 0.88
C THR A 4 -5.36 14.41 2.09
N ALA A 5 -6.62 14.54 2.55
CA ALA A 5 -7.00 15.40 3.66
C ALA A 5 -6.73 14.71 5.02
N ALA A 6 -5.46 14.34 5.25
CA ALA A 6 -4.99 13.62 6.44
C ALA A 6 -5.39 14.36 7.71
N PRO A 7 -6.15 13.74 8.63
CA PRO A 7 -6.48 14.35 9.91
C PRO A 7 -5.20 14.80 10.63
N THR A 8 -5.28 15.92 11.33
CA THR A 8 -4.18 16.60 12.03
C THR A 8 -3.16 17.33 11.14
N LEU A 9 -3.07 17.01 9.84
CA LEU A 9 -2.22 17.73 8.88
C LEU A 9 -3.02 18.71 8.01
N PHE A 10 -4.21 18.32 7.56
CA PHE A 10 -5.03 19.10 6.65
C PHE A 10 -6.49 19.22 7.13
N PRO A 11 -7.19 20.31 6.80
CA PRO A 11 -8.62 20.43 7.08
C PRO A 11 -9.44 19.47 6.17
N PRO A 12 -10.64 19.06 6.62
CA PRO A 12 -11.56 18.30 5.77
C PRO A 12 -11.89 19.05 4.46
N TYR A 13 -11.99 18.32 3.35
CA TYR A 13 -12.24 18.91 2.04
C TYR A 13 -13.74 18.89 1.70
N LYS A 14 -14.32 20.06 1.46
CA LYS A 14 -15.74 20.18 1.06
C LYS A 14 -15.86 20.15 -0.47
N ILE A 15 -16.65 19.21 -0.98
CA ILE A 15 -17.05 19.18 -2.39
C ILE A 15 -18.49 19.66 -2.49
N LYS A 16 -18.72 20.69 -3.31
CA LYS A 16 -20.05 21.26 -3.53
C LYS A 16 -21.03 20.15 -3.96
N ASP A 17 -22.19 20.14 -3.32
CA ASP A 17 -23.29 19.18 -3.55
C ASP A 17 -22.93 17.70 -3.32
N ARG A 18 -21.78 17.40 -2.70
CA ARG A 18 -21.34 16.01 -2.40
C ARG A 18 -20.95 15.77 -0.94
N GLY A 19 -20.66 16.82 -0.16
CA GLY A 19 -20.41 16.72 1.28
C GLY A 19 -18.98 17.06 1.70
N ILE A 20 -18.60 16.59 2.89
CA ILE A 20 -17.28 16.80 3.50
C ILE A 20 -16.52 15.47 3.43
N PHE A 21 -15.28 15.53 2.97
CA PHE A 21 -14.42 14.39 2.75
C PHE A 21 -13.16 14.50 3.61
N LEU A 22 -12.73 13.36 4.12
CA LEU A 22 -11.48 13.18 4.84
C LEU A 22 -10.54 12.32 3.98
N ASP A 23 -9.30 12.16 4.44
CA ASP A 23 -8.32 11.28 3.82
C ASP A 23 -8.85 9.87 3.53
N GLY A 24 -8.43 9.32 2.38
CA GLY A 24 -8.76 7.96 1.98
C GLY A 24 -8.14 6.90 2.89
N ALA A 25 -6.98 7.18 3.49
CA ALA A 25 -6.28 6.29 4.42
C ALA A 25 -7.14 5.90 5.63
N LEU A 26 -8.09 6.76 6.05
CA LEU A 26 -9.02 6.43 7.13
C LEU A 26 -9.94 5.23 6.79
N HIS A 27 -10.17 5.01 5.51
CA HIS A 27 -11.04 3.95 5.02
C HIS A 27 -10.25 2.81 4.37
N LEU A 28 -9.21 3.14 3.59
CA LEU A 28 -8.42 2.21 2.76
C LEU A 28 -6.98 2.70 2.64
N ASN A 29 -6.09 2.34 3.58
CA ASN A 29 -4.66 2.63 3.39
C ASN A 29 -4.01 1.76 2.31
N ASN A 30 -4.50 0.54 2.17
CA ASN A 30 -4.19 -0.35 1.06
C ASN A 30 -5.44 -0.54 0.18
N PRO A 31 -5.60 0.22 -0.91
CA PRO A 31 -6.81 0.19 -1.74
C PRO A 31 -6.91 -1.07 -2.62
N THR A 32 -5.99 -2.02 -2.49
CA THR A 32 -5.88 -3.22 -3.35
C THR A 32 -7.18 -4.01 -3.45
N ILE A 33 -7.84 -4.31 -2.32
CA ILE A 33 -9.11 -5.06 -2.32
C ILE A 33 -10.19 -4.27 -3.07
N ALA A 34 -10.32 -2.98 -2.79
CA ALA A 34 -11.32 -2.13 -3.44
C ALA A 34 -11.08 -2.01 -4.95
N ALA A 35 -9.82 -1.92 -5.38
CA ALA A 35 -9.44 -1.93 -6.79
C ALA A 35 -9.79 -3.26 -7.47
N TYR A 36 -9.49 -4.39 -6.82
CA TYR A 36 -9.83 -5.72 -7.30
C TYR A 36 -11.36 -5.91 -7.44
N GLU A 37 -12.13 -5.52 -6.44
CA GLU A 37 -13.60 -5.55 -6.50
C GLU A 37 -14.16 -4.65 -7.60
N LYS A 38 -13.57 -3.46 -7.81
CA LYS A 38 -13.98 -2.57 -8.90
C LYS A 38 -13.67 -3.14 -10.27
N ALA A 39 -12.55 -3.83 -10.46
CA ALA A 39 -12.26 -4.53 -11.70
C ALA A 39 -13.32 -5.60 -12.01
N ILE A 40 -13.74 -6.36 -11.00
CA ILE A 40 -14.84 -7.34 -11.15
C ILE A 40 -16.16 -6.65 -11.52
N GLN A 41 -16.47 -5.51 -10.90
CA GLN A 41 -17.68 -4.73 -11.23
C GLN A 41 -17.67 -4.21 -12.68
N TYR A 42 -16.49 -3.99 -13.25
CA TYR A 42 -16.32 -3.68 -14.67
C TYR A 42 -16.27 -4.92 -15.59
N ASN A 43 -16.70 -6.08 -15.09
CA ASN A 43 -16.73 -7.35 -15.80
C ASN A 43 -15.35 -7.87 -16.24
N ALA A 44 -14.27 -7.48 -15.53
CA ALA A 44 -12.99 -8.13 -15.71
C ALA A 44 -13.09 -9.59 -15.22
N ALA A 45 -12.70 -10.53 -16.07
CA ALA A 45 -12.66 -11.94 -15.70
C ALA A 45 -11.62 -12.15 -14.58
N LYS A 46 -12.02 -12.79 -13.46
CA LYS A 46 -11.20 -12.89 -12.25
C LYS A 46 -9.82 -13.49 -12.51
N GLU A 47 -9.74 -14.46 -13.41
CA GLU A 47 -8.54 -15.17 -13.87
C GLU A 47 -7.60 -14.30 -14.72
N LYS A 48 -8.07 -13.14 -15.19
CA LYS A 48 -7.29 -12.16 -15.96
C LYS A 48 -6.85 -10.96 -15.14
N ILE A 49 -7.25 -10.89 -13.87
CA ILE A 49 -6.88 -9.78 -12.99
C ILE A 49 -5.55 -10.12 -12.30
N SER A 50 -4.50 -9.37 -12.62
CA SER A 50 -3.26 -9.31 -11.83
C SER A 50 -3.18 -7.96 -11.14
N VAL A 51 -2.60 -7.91 -9.94
CA VAL A 51 -2.52 -6.70 -9.14
C VAL A 51 -1.10 -6.52 -8.60
N LEU A 52 -0.51 -5.37 -8.95
CA LEU A 52 0.69 -4.85 -8.33
C LEU A 52 0.30 -3.80 -7.29
N SER A 53 0.63 -4.05 -6.03
CA SER A 53 0.42 -3.13 -4.92
C SER A 53 1.76 -2.51 -4.53
N LEU A 54 1.84 -1.19 -4.59
CA LEU A 54 3.04 -0.43 -4.24
C LEU A 54 2.83 0.25 -2.89
N GLY A 55 3.71 -0.05 -1.94
CA GLY A 55 3.75 0.61 -0.64
C GLY A 55 4.61 1.86 -0.63
N THR A 56 4.45 2.67 0.41
CA THR A 56 5.21 3.92 0.60
C THR A 56 6.31 3.80 1.65
N GLY A 57 6.70 2.57 2.00
CA GLY A 57 7.58 2.30 3.14
C GLY A 57 6.79 2.07 4.43
N SER A 58 7.30 1.19 5.29
CA SER A 58 6.72 0.92 6.61
C SER A 58 7.85 0.65 7.59
N TYR A 59 7.67 1.08 8.84
CA TYR A 59 8.58 0.82 9.93
C TYR A 59 7.87 -0.11 10.93
N VAL A 60 8.55 -1.17 11.37
CA VAL A 60 8.06 -2.04 12.45
C VAL A 60 8.82 -1.65 13.72
N PRO A 61 8.19 -0.99 14.70
CA PRO A 61 8.92 -0.53 15.86
C PRO A 61 9.35 -1.69 16.75
N ASP A 62 10.44 -1.51 17.50
CA ASP A 62 11.01 -2.53 18.36
C ASP A 62 9.97 -3.05 19.39
N PRO A 63 9.59 -4.35 19.34
CA PRO A 63 8.62 -4.93 20.26
C PRO A 63 9.09 -4.90 21.72
N LEU A 64 10.39 -4.70 21.98
CA LEU A 64 10.96 -4.62 23.34
C LEU A 64 10.87 -3.22 23.95
N ASN A 65 10.43 -2.20 23.20
CA ASN A 65 10.31 -0.82 23.69
C ASN A 65 8.88 -0.25 23.54
N PRO A 66 7.93 -0.69 24.39
CA PRO A 66 6.51 -0.35 24.26
C PRO A 66 6.15 1.09 24.68
N ASP A 67 7.11 1.85 25.24
CA ASP A 67 6.87 3.23 25.68
C ASP A 67 6.64 4.19 24.51
N LEU A 68 7.04 3.81 23.29
CA LEU A 68 6.66 4.48 22.04
C LEU A 68 5.15 4.48 21.77
N TYR A 69 4.32 3.74 22.53
CA TYR A 69 2.89 3.52 22.24
C TYR A 69 1.90 3.97 23.32
N ARG A 70 2.35 4.72 24.33
CA ARG A 70 1.52 5.04 25.52
C ARG A 70 0.95 6.46 25.48
N GLY A 71 -0.40 6.56 25.46
CA GLY A 71 -1.16 7.79 25.70
C GLY A 71 -2.39 7.97 24.80
N SER A 72 -3.49 8.51 25.33
CA SER A 72 -4.70 8.80 24.52
C SER A 72 -4.44 9.80 23.39
N LEU A 73 -3.52 10.75 23.60
CA LEU A 73 -3.04 11.69 22.58
C LEU A 73 -2.11 11.00 21.55
N PHE A 74 -1.37 9.97 21.98
CA PHE A 74 -0.59 9.11 21.08
C PHE A 74 -1.53 8.34 20.16
N TRP A 75 -2.59 7.69 20.66
CA TRP A 75 -3.56 6.99 19.81
C TRP A 75 -4.34 7.93 18.88
N ALA A 76 -4.67 9.14 19.34
CA ALA A 76 -5.33 10.15 18.51
C ALA A 76 -4.45 10.67 17.37
N ARG A 77 -3.13 10.78 17.59
CA ARG A 77 -2.15 11.22 16.59
C ARG A 77 -1.60 10.08 15.74
N ASN A 78 -1.42 8.89 16.30
CA ASN A 78 -0.69 7.76 15.72
C ASN A 78 -1.61 6.58 15.39
N LEU A 79 -2.93 6.81 15.31
CA LEU A 79 -3.87 5.83 14.75
C LEU A 79 -3.37 5.32 13.39
N HIS A 80 -2.74 6.20 12.61
CA HIS A 80 -2.12 5.89 11.33
C HIS A 80 -0.91 4.95 11.43
N LYS A 81 -0.14 4.98 12.52
CA LYS A 81 1.07 4.15 12.72
C LYS A 81 0.77 2.72 13.19
N VAL A 82 -0.42 2.48 13.74
CA VAL A 82 -0.79 1.15 14.29
C VAL A 82 -1.88 0.47 13.47
N ILE A 83 -2.92 1.18 13.04
CA ILE A 83 -4.05 0.58 12.33
C ILE A 83 -3.73 0.38 10.84
N LEU A 84 -3.00 1.31 10.23
CA LEU A 84 -2.79 1.27 8.78
C LEU A 84 -1.83 0.17 8.33
N PRO A 85 -0.70 -0.10 9.01
CA PRO A 85 0.13 -1.26 8.69
C PRO A 85 -0.64 -2.59 8.87
N GLN A 86 -1.56 -2.64 9.84
CA GLN A 86 -2.42 -3.81 10.05
C GLN A 86 -3.46 -3.98 8.94
N GLN A 87 -4.02 -2.88 8.43
CA GLN A 87 -4.90 -2.89 7.25
C GLN A 87 -4.15 -3.32 5.99
N GLU A 88 -2.90 -2.88 5.82
CA GLU A 88 -2.02 -3.31 4.74
C GLU A 88 -1.79 -4.82 4.76
N GLY A 89 -1.33 -5.37 5.89
CA GLY A 89 -1.07 -6.80 6.02
C GLY A 89 -2.31 -7.69 5.84
N ASN A 90 -3.48 -7.23 6.32
CA ASN A 90 -4.75 -7.95 6.12
C ASN A 90 -5.18 -7.94 4.65
N ALA A 91 -5.03 -6.80 3.97
CA ALA A 91 -5.31 -6.69 2.54
C ALA A 91 -4.38 -7.59 1.72
N ASP A 92 -3.09 -7.58 2.03
CA ASP A 92 -2.10 -8.41 1.35
C ASP A 92 -2.40 -9.90 1.52
N SER A 93 -2.67 -10.34 2.76
CA SER A 93 -2.99 -11.74 3.06
C SER A 93 -4.20 -12.26 2.27
N LEU A 94 -5.27 -11.46 2.21
CA LEU A 94 -6.46 -11.81 1.43
C LEU A 94 -6.14 -11.88 -0.06
N MET A 95 -5.37 -10.92 -0.58
CA MET A 95 -5.08 -10.83 -2.00
C MET A 95 -4.12 -11.92 -2.46
N TYR A 96 -3.14 -12.32 -1.65
CA TYR A 96 -2.35 -13.51 -1.90
C TYR A 96 -3.21 -14.78 -1.92
N SER A 97 -4.19 -14.90 -1.02
CA SER A 97 -5.13 -16.03 -1.03
C SER A 97 -6.01 -16.06 -2.30
N LEU A 98 -6.42 -14.90 -2.82
CA LEU A 98 -7.31 -14.79 -3.98
C LEU A 98 -6.58 -14.91 -5.33
N LEU A 99 -5.39 -14.35 -5.44
CA LEU A 99 -4.69 -14.18 -6.71
C LEU A 99 -3.39 -15.00 -6.80
N GLY A 100 -2.88 -15.50 -5.68
CA GLY A 100 -1.59 -16.19 -5.62
C GLY A 100 -0.49 -15.33 -6.25
N ASN A 101 0.24 -15.91 -7.21
CA ASN A 101 1.34 -15.24 -7.92
C ASN A 101 0.89 -14.06 -8.81
N ARG A 102 -0.41 -13.88 -9.04
CA ARG A 102 -0.95 -12.71 -9.76
C ARG A 102 -1.13 -11.50 -8.85
N TYR A 103 -0.87 -11.65 -7.56
CA TYR A 103 -0.71 -10.55 -6.63
C TYR A 103 0.76 -10.36 -6.28
N GLN A 104 1.24 -9.13 -6.37
CA GLN A 104 2.55 -8.75 -5.86
C GLN A 104 2.42 -7.50 -5.00
N ARG A 105 3.00 -7.54 -3.80
CA ARG A 105 3.20 -6.38 -2.93
C ARG A 105 4.67 -6.01 -2.93
N TRP A 106 4.96 -4.78 -3.34
CA TRP A 106 6.30 -4.20 -3.32
C TRP A 106 6.32 -3.17 -2.20
N GLN A 107 7.05 -3.49 -1.14
CA GLN A 107 7.05 -2.79 0.13
C GLN A 107 8.48 -2.68 0.65
N VAL A 108 8.92 -1.45 0.91
CA VAL A 108 10.18 -1.18 1.62
C VAL A 108 9.93 -1.22 3.12
N TRP A 109 10.83 -1.88 3.86
CA TRP A 109 10.87 -1.81 5.32
C TRP A 109 11.94 -0.79 5.72
N LEU A 110 11.50 0.29 6.35
CA LEU A 110 12.38 1.38 6.78
C LEU A 110 13.14 0.96 8.03
N GLU A 111 14.40 1.37 8.13
CA GLU A 111 15.21 1.16 9.34
C GLU A 111 14.78 2.06 10.50
N GLU A 112 14.32 3.26 10.18
CA GLU A 112 13.85 4.28 11.12
C GLU A 112 12.50 4.86 10.67
N PRO A 113 11.66 5.36 11.59
CA PRO A 113 10.40 5.98 11.21
C PRO A 113 10.64 7.32 10.51
N ILE A 114 9.98 7.50 9.36
CA ILE A 114 9.93 8.79 8.63
C ILE A 114 8.51 9.34 8.75
N GLU A 115 8.39 10.60 9.18
CA GLU A 115 7.08 11.25 9.31
C GLU A 115 6.48 11.59 7.95
N LEU A 116 5.14 11.61 7.87
CA LEU A 116 4.42 11.80 6.62
C LEU A 116 4.66 13.18 5.96
N ASP A 117 4.97 14.20 6.76
CA ASP A 117 5.22 15.57 6.33
C ASP A 117 6.72 15.93 6.23
N ASP A 118 7.62 14.96 6.43
CA ASP A 118 9.06 15.16 6.32
C ASP A 118 9.52 15.28 4.86
N CYS A 119 9.74 16.52 4.44
CA CYS A 119 10.23 16.84 3.10
C CYS A 119 11.77 16.81 2.98
N GLU A 120 12.50 16.77 4.10
CA GLU A 120 13.96 16.74 4.10
C GLU A 120 14.49 15.35 3.73
N SER A 121 13.71 14.31 4.08
CA SER A 121 14.02 12.90 3.78
C SER A 121 13.76 12.48 2.32
N ILE A 122 13.32 13.38 1.43
CA ILE A 122 12.98 13.02 0.03
C ILE A 122 14.16 12.36 -0.69
N SER A 123 15.36 12.91 -0.58
CA SER A 123 16.55 12.34 -1.25
C SER A 123 16.85 10.91 -0.77
N TYR A 124 16.70 10.67 0.53
CA TYR A 124 16.89 9.34 1.13
C TYR A 124 15.79 8.36 0.67
N LEU A 125 14.53 8.79 0.62
CA LEU A 125 13.42 7.97 0.11
C LEU A 125 13.61 7.58 -1.35
N LEU A 126 14.15 8.48 -2.18
CA LEU A 126 14.49 8.16 -3.57
C LEU A 126 15.59 7.11 -3.65
N GLU A 127 16.64 7.25 -2.83
CA GLU A 127 17.73 6.26 -2.75
C GLU A 127 17.20 4.88 -2.32
N LEU A 128 16.39 4.80 -1.28
CA LEU A 128 15.73 3.56 -0.85
C LEU A 128 14.88 2.94 -1.97
N GLY A 129 14.14 3.76 -2.71
CA GLY A 129 13.36 3.31 -3.85
C GLY A 129 14.24 2.70 -4.96
N HIS A 130 15.37 3.34 -5.27
CA HIS A 130 16.32 2.81 -6.26
C HIS A 130 16.95 1.50 -5.81
N GLN A 131 17.46 1.45 -4.58
CA GLN A 131 18.04 0.25 -3.99
C GLN A 131 17.04 -0.92 -3.99
N TYR A 132 15.79 -0.66 -3.61
CA TYR A 132 14.76 -1.69 -3.60
C TYR A 132 14.46 -2.25 -5.00
N ILE A 133 14.49 -1.42 -6.05
CA ILE A 133 14.34 -1.91 -7.43
C ILE A 133 15.54 -2.78 -7.84
N GLU A 134 16.76 -2.40 -7.46
CA GLU A 134 17.96 -3.22 -7.71
C GLU A 134 17.91 -4.57 -6.97
N GLU A 135 17.40 -4.58 -5.73
CA GLU A 135 17.16 -5.81 -4.98
C GLU A 135 16.11 -6.71 -5.65
N LEU A 136 15.01 -6.13 -6.14
CA LEU A 136 13.97 -6.88 -6.86
C LEU A 136 14.50 -7.48 -8.18
N ASP A 137 15.38 -6.76 -8.89
CA ASP A 137 15.99 -7.23 -10.15
C ASP A 137 17.03 -8.32 -9.93
N SER A 138 17.83 -8.20 -8.86
CA SER A 138 18.88 -9.17 -8.51
C SER A 138 18.39 -10.38 -7.72
N SER A 139 17.15 -10.35 -7.22
CA SER A 139 16.57 -11.42 -6.42
C SER A 139 16.40 -12.72 -7.21
N ASP A 140 16.80 -13.85 -6.60
CA ASP A 140 16.53 -15.20 -7.12
C ASP A 140 15.02 -15.47 -7.28
N ASP A 141 14.18 -14.80 -6.49
CA ASP A 141 12.73 -14.90 -6.62
C ASP A 141 12.21 -14.24 -7.89
N ASN A 142 13.01 -13.43 -8.57
CA ASN A 142 12.71 -12.76 -9.83
C ASN A 142 11.29 -12.16 -9.91
N PRO A 143 10.89 -11.32 -8.93
CA PRO A 143 9.55 -10.77 -8.82
C PRO A 143 9.15 -9.95 -10.06
N ILE A 144 10.09 -9.22 -10.66
CA ILE A 144 9.86 -8.42 -11.88
C ILE A 144 9.46 -9.32 -13.06
N ASN A 145 10.20 -10.40 -13.34
CA ASN A 145 9.79 -11.29 -14.43
C ASN A 145 8.52 -12.06 -14.10
N LYS A 146 8.32 -12.49 -12.84
CA LYS A 146 7.05 -13.10 -12.42
C LYS A 146 5.86 -12.17 -12.68
N LEU A 147 6.04 -10.86 -12.49
CA LEU A 147 5.02 -9.84 -12.77
C LEU A 147 4.73 -9.77 -14.28
N VAL A 148 5.78 -9.63 -15.10
CA VAL A 148 5.67 -9.58 -16.57
C VAL A 148 4.98 -10.83 -17.11
N GLU A 149 5.43 -12.02 -16.70
CA GLU A 149 4.82 -13.30 -17.08
C GLU A 149 3.34 -13.41 -16.66
N SER A 150 2.98 -12.85 -15.50
CA SER A 150 1.60 -12.88 -15.02
C SER A 150 0.65 -12.13 -15.96
N PHE A 151 1.14 -11.09 -16.64
CA PHE A 151 0.39 -10.37 -17.66
C PHE A 151 0.30 -11.20 -18.94
N GLU A 152 1.40 -11.80 -19.40
CA GLU A 152 1.44 -12.58 -20.65
C GLU A 152 0.55 -13.83 -20.62
N LYS A 153 0.54 -14.57 -19.52
CA LYS A 153 -0.32 -15.77 -19.35
C LYS A 153 -1.82 -15.42 -19.38
N GLY A 154 -2.19 -14.20 -18.98
CA GLY A 154 -3.56 -13.68 -19.11
C GLY A 154 -4.01 -13.47 -20.56
N PHE A 155 -3.07 -13.27 -21.49
CA PHE A 155 -3.32 -13.08 -22.93
C PHE A 155 -3.25 -14.39 -23.73
N ALA A 156 -2.42 -15.35 -23.31
CA ALA A 156 -2.21 -16.61 -24.04
C ALA A 156 -3.45 -17.54 -24.08
N ASN A 157 -4.35 -17.44 -23.10
CA ASN A 157 -5.62 -18.21 -23.06
C ASN A 157 -6.68 -17.75 -24.08
N LYS A 158 -6.29 -17.07 -25.17
CA LYS A 158 -7.17 -16.64 -26.28
C LYS A 158 -6.95 -17.41 -27.59
N VAL A 159 -6.09 -18.42 -27.62
CA VAL A 159 -5.89 -19.25 -28.81
C VAL A 159 -6.27 -20.69 -28.52
N LEU A 160 -7.58 -20.95 -28.42
CA LEU A 160 -8.24 -22.24 -28.68
C LEU A 160 -9.73 -21.98 -28.95
#